data_AF-A0A7V3V1L0-F1
#
_entry.id   AF-A0A7V3V1L0-F1
#
_cell.length_a   1.000
_cell.length_b   1.000
_cell.length_c   1.000
_cell.angle_alpha   90.00
_cell.angle_beta   90.00
_cell.angle_gamma   90.00
#
_symmetry.space_group_name_H-M   'P 1'
#
loop_
_entity.id
_entity.type
_entity.pdbx_description
1 polymer ?
#
loop_
_entity_poly.entity_id
_entity_poly.type
_entity_poly.pdbx_seq_one_letter_code
_entity_poly.pdbx_strand_id
1 'polypeptide(L)'
;MKGKRGFTLVEIMIVVAIVALLAAIAIPNLLRARVNSAQSVAQATLRTLSTACESYASAHDGTYPTSISDLTGANPPYLNEDYT
;
A
#
# COMPACT_ATOMS: atom_id res chain seq x y z
N MET A 1 42.53 -36.22 0.00
CA MET A 1 41.20 -35.86 0.56
C MET A 1 41.19 -34.36 0.84
N LYS A 2 40.35 -33.60 0.14
CA LYS A 2 40.33 -32.12 0.20
C LYS A 2 39.79 -31.70 1.57
N GLY A 3 40.60 -31.00 2.37
CA GLY A 3 40.24 -30.58 3.72
C GLY A 3 39.03 -29.65 3.71
N LYS A 4 37.96 -30.03 4.40
CA LYS A 4 36.81 -29.16 4.64
C LYS A 4 37.26 -28.03 5.58
N ARG A 5 37.26 -26.79 5.09
CA ARG A 5 37.46 -25.59 5.92
C ARG A 5 36.13 -25.34 6.64
N GLY A 6 36.14 -25.37 7.97
CA GLY A 6 34.99 -25.01 8.80
C GLY A 6 34.85 -23.51 8.94
N PHE A 7 33.62 -23.03 9.14
CA PHE A 7 33.32 -21.63 9.47
C PHE A 7 33.91 -21.28 10.85
N THR A 8 34.47 -20.08 11.00
CA THR A 8 34.89 -19.59 12.31
C THR A 8 33.70 -19.00 13.06
N LEU A 9 33.68 -19.14 14.40
CA LEU A 9 32.67 -18.47 15.23
C LEU A 9 32.74 -16.95 15.09
N VAL A 10 33.96 -16.41 14.92
CA VAL A 10 34.19 -14.97 14.75
C VAL A 10 33.55 -14.45 13.46
N GLU A 11 33.60 -15.20 12.35
CA GLU A 11 32.91 -14.82 11.12
C GLU A 11 31.40 -14.70 11.32
N ILE A 12 30.78 -15.67 11.99
CA ILE A 12 29.34 -15.60 12.25
C ILE A 12 28.99 -14.44 13.19
N MET A 13 29.80 -14.17 14.21
CA MET A 13 29.55 -13.06 15.14
C MET A 13 29.53 -11.69 14.44
N ILE A 14 30.52 -11.41 13.58
CA ILE A 14 30.59 -10.12 12.86
C ILE A 14 29.42 -9.99 11.88
N VAL A 15 29.05 -11.07 11.20
CA VAL A 15 27.91 -11.06 10.26
C VAL A 15 26.60 -10.74 10.97
N VAL A 16 26.32 -11.41 12.10
CA VAL A 16 25.08 -11.16 12.85
C VAL A 16 25.08 -9.74 13.45
N ALA A 17 26.22 -9.22 13.88
CA ALA A 17 26.34 -7.85 14.36
C ALA A 17 25.99 -6.81 13.27
N ILE A 18 26.48 -6.99 12.05
CA ILE A 18 26.16 -6.10 10.91
C ILE A 18 24.69 -6.23 10.53
N VAL A 19 24.14 -7.45 10.47
CA VAL A 19 22.71 -7.66 10.17
C VAL A 19 21.82 -7.02 11.23
N ALA A 20 22.16 -7.13 12.51
CA ALA A 20 21.43 -6.49 13.60
C ALA A 20 21.45 -4.95 13.49
N LEU A 21 22.60 -4.36 13.13
CA LEU A 21 22.73 -2.92 12.90
C LEU A 21 21.84 -2.46 11.73
N LEU A 22 21.88 -3.17 10.60
CA LEU A 22 21.05 -2.86 9.43
C LEU A 22 19.56 -3.03 9.76
N ALA A 23 19.17 -4.11 10.44
CA ALA A 23 17.80 -4.36 10.84
C ALA A 23 17.26 -3.28 11.79
N ALA A 24 18.08 -2.80 12.73
CA ALA A 24 17.69 -1.74 13.67
C ALA A 24 17.31 -0.43 12.95
N ILE A 25 17.94 -0.11 11.82
CA ILE A 25 17.61 1.09 11.01
C ILE A 25 16.48 0.78 10.02
N ALA A 26 16.51 -0.39 9.38
CA ALA A 26 15.59 -0.74 8.31
C ALA A 26 14.17 -1.02 8.80
N ILE A 27 13.99 -1.71 9.94
CA ILE A 27 12.67 -2.09 10.46
C ILE A 27 11.80 -0.86 10.79
N PRO A 28 12.25 0.14 11.58
CA PRO A 28 11.39 1.29 11.88
C PRO A 28 11.07 2.11 10.62
N ASN A 29 12.01 2.22 9.68
CA ASN A 29 11.77 2.89 8.41
C ASN A 29 10.72 2.14 7.55
N LEU A 30 10.80 0.81 7.49
CA LEU A 30 9.82 -0.01 6.78
C LEU A 30 8.42 0.13 7.40
N LEU A 31 8.30 0.12 8.73
CA LEU A 31 7.01 0.30 9.41
C LEU A 31 6.39 1.66 9.08
N ARG A 32 7.19 2.74 9.12
CA ARG A 32 6.74 4.08 8.73
C ARG A 32 6.33 4.13 7.26
N ALA A 33 7.11 3.52 6.37
CA ALA A 33 6.80 3.45 4.95
C ALA A 33 5.47 2.73 4.69
N ARG A 34 5.17 1.65 5.42
CA ARG A 34 3.88 0.95 5.31
C ARG A 34 2.70 1.81 5.74
N VAL A 35 2.81 2.52 6.86
CA VAL A 35 1.75 3.43 7.33
C VAL A 35 1.52 4.55 6.32
N ASN A 36 2.60 5.18 5.84
CA ASN A 36 2.51 6.23 4.83
C ASN A 36 1.90 5.71 3.53
N SER A 37 2.25 4.50 3.10
CA SER A 37 1.66 3.85 1.92
C SER A 37 0.16 3.62 2.11
N ALA A 38 -0.26 3.10 3.26
CA ALA A 38 -1.68 2.88 3.54
C ALA A 38 -2.47 4.20 3.53
N GLN A 39 -1.91 5.26 4.13
CA GLN A 39 -2.52 6.60 4.09
C GLN A 39 -2.58 7.16 2.66
N SER A 40 -1.54 6.97 1.86
CA SER A 40 -1.51 7.40 0.46
C SER A 40 -2.56 6.67 -0.38
N VAL A 41 -2.75 5.36 -0.16
CA VAL A 41 -3.80 4.59 -0.84
C VAL A 41 -5.18 5.09 -0.42
N ALA A 42 -5.43 5.26 0.87
CA ALA A 42 -6.70 5.79 1.35
C ALA A 42 -7.02 7.17 0.76
N GLN A 43 -6.02 8.07 0.69
CA GLN A 43 -6.19 9.38 0.07
C GLN A 43 -6.48 9.27 -1.44
N ALA A 44 -5.80 8.37 -2.15
CA ALA A 44 -6.05 8.13 -3.57
C ALA A 44 -7.47 7.60 -3.80
N THR A 45 -7.92 6.61 -3.02
CA THR A 45 -9.28 6.07 -3.09
C THR A 45 -10.34 7.14 -2.83
N LEU A 46 -10.15 7.99 -1.81
CA LEU A 46 -11.08 9.09 -1.54
C LEU A 46 -11.15 10.10 -2.68
N ARG A 47 -10.03 10.39 -3.34
CA ARG A 47 -10.02 11.27 -4.53
C ARG A 47 -10.78 10.64 -5.70
N THR A 48 -10.54 9.36 -5.97
CA THR A 48 -11.29 8.62 -7.00
C THR A 48 -12.79 8.65 -6.71
N LEU A 49 -13.19 8.40 -5.46
CA LEU A 49 -14.60 8.47 -5.04
C LEU A 49 -15.18 9.89 -5.20
N SER A 50 -14.45 10.93 -4.80
CA SER A 50 -14.90 12.33 -4.97
C SER A 50 -15.17 12.63 -6.44
N THR A 51 -14.23 12.29 -7.33
CA THR A 51 -14.38 12.50 -8.76
C THR A 51 -15.55 11.70 -9.35
N ALA A 52 -15.77 10.46 -8.88
CA ALA A 52 -16.91 9.66 -9.30
C ALA A 52 -18.25 10.28 -8.85
N CYS A 53 -18.34 10.74 -7.60
CA CYS A 53 -19.50 11.45 -7.07
C CYS A 53 -19.79 12.76 -7.82
N GLU A 54 -18.76 13.56 -8.11
CA GLU A 54 -18.88 14.80 -8.88
C GLU A 54 -19.36 14.50 -10.31
N SER A 55 -18.82 13.45 -10.93
CA SER A 55 -19.24 13.01 -12.27
C SER A 55 -20.71 12.57 -12.26
N TYR A 56 -21.13 11.79 -11.26
CA TYR A 56 -22.53 11.40 -11.07
C TYR A 56 -23.44 12.62 -10.90
N ALA A 57 -23.07 13.56 -10.03
CA ALA A 57 -23.86 14.75 -9.77
C ALA A 57 -24.01 15.63 -11.02
N SER A 58 -22.96 15.72 -11.86
CA SER A 58 -23.01 16.45 -13.13
C SER A 58 -24.04 15.86 -14.11
N ALA A 59 -24.30 14.55 -14.04
CA ALA A 59 -25.27 13.85 -14.88
C ALA A 59 -26.69 13.78 -14.28
N HIS A 60 -26.86 14.09 -12.98
CA HIS A 60 -28.13 13.95 -12.25
C HIS A 60 -28.57 15.28 -11.61
N ASP A 61 -28.47 16.38 -12.37
CA ASP A 61 -28.95 17.71 -11.99
C ASP A 61 -28.40 18.21 -10.64
N GLY A 62 -27.16 17.85 -10.30
CA GLY A 62 -26.49 18.22 -9.06
C GLY A 62 -26.81 17.33 -7.86
N THR A 63 -27.55 16.23 -8.06
CA THR A 63 -27.86 15.26 -6.99
C THR A 63 -26.70 14.28 -6.79
N TYR A 64 -26.22 14.15 -5.57
CA TYR A 64 -25.16 13.21 -5.22
C TYR A 64 -25.68 11.78 -5.02
N PRO A 65 -24.84 10.76 -5.25
CA PRO A 65 -25.21 9.35 -5.05
C PRO A 65 -25.52 9.08 -3.58
N THR A 66 -26.50 8.21 -3.33
CA THR A 66 -26.92 7.82 -1.97
C THR A 66 -26.30 6.50 -1.51
N SER A 67 -25.81 5.71 -2.47
CA SER A 67 -25.15 4.44 -2.26
C SER A 67 -23.98 4.26 -3.22
N ILE A 68 -23.02 3.39 -2.87
CA ILE A 68 -21.92 3.05 -3.80
C ILE A 68 -22.43 2.32 -5.06
N SER A 69 -23.56 1.61 -4.94
CA SER A 69 -24.21 0.93 -6.06
C SER A 69 -24.68 1.91 -7.14
N ASP A 70 -24.97 3.16 -6.78
CA ASP A 70 -25.35 4.21 -7.74
C ASP A 70 -24.16 4.59 -8.65
N LEU A 71 -22.93 4.40 -8.15
CA LEU A 71 -21.69 4.68 -8.88
C LEU A 71 -21.21 3.49 -9.73
N THR A 72 -21.39 2.26 -9.25
CA THR A 72 -20.92 1.04 -9.94
C THR A 72 -21.97 0.44 -10.87
N GLY A 73 -23.27 0.63 -10.59
CA GLY A 73 -24.38 0.08 -11.37
C GLY A 73 -24.81 0.93 -12.57
N ALA A 74 -24.24 2.13 -12.74
CA ALA A 74 -24.48 2.98 -13.90
C ALA A 74 -23.84 2.38 -15.16
N ASN A 75 -24.41 2.67 -16.35
CA ASN A 75 -23.88 2.17 -17.62
C ASN A 75 -23.64 3.33 -18.62
N PRO A 76 -22.38 3.77 -18.84
CA PRO A 76 -21.14 3.26 -18.25
C PRO A 76 -20.99 3.63 -16.75
N PRO A 77 -20.22 2.85 -15.96
CA PRO A 77 -20.06 3.06 -14.52
C PRO A 77 -19.18 4.28 -14.22
N TYR A 78 -19.51 5.00 -13.15
CA TYR A 78 -18.72 6.13 -12.64
C TYR A 78 -17.54 5.67 -11.77
N LEU A 79 -17.63 4.47 -11.21
CA LEU A 79 -16.60 3.82 -10.41
C LEU A 79 -16.50 2.34 -10.80
N ASN A 80 -15.29 1.83 -11.00
CA ASN A 80 -15.07 0.41 -11.29
C ASN A 80 -15.18 -0.44 -10.01
N GLU A 81 -15.79 -1.62 -10.10
CA GLU A 81 -15.96 -2.54 -8.96
C GLU A 81 -14.63 -3.11 -8.44
N ASP A 82 -13.58 -3.11 -9.26
CA ASP A 82 -12.24 -3.61 -8.93
C ASP A 82 -11.45 -2.71 -7.95
N TYR A 83 -12.05 -1.63 -7.43
CA TYR A 83 -11.39 -0.72 -6.48
C TYR A 83 -11.33 -1.25 -5.02
N THR A 84 -11.58 -2.55 -4.84
CA THR A 84 -11.51 -3.28 -3.55
C THR A 84 -10.20 -4.05 -3.41
#